data_AF-A0A2G5VFP9-F1
#
_entry.id   AF-A0A2G5VFP9-F1
#
_cell.length_a   1.000
_cell.length_b   1.000
_cell.length_c   1.000
_cell.angle_alpha   90.00
_cell.angle_beta   90.00
_cell.angle_gamma   90.00
#
_symmetry.space_group_name_H-M   'P 1'
#
loop_
_entity.id
_entity.type
_entity.pdbx_description
1 polymer ?
#
loop_
_entity_poly.entity_id
_entity_poly.type
_entity_poly.pdbx_seq_one_letter_code
_entity_poly.pdbx_strand_id
1 'polypeptide(L)'
;MRFTVFTISLLFLLAVYVQARDSDIDDEAYETEKVSYCPRREKWYKCGNGCERSCTNPTLSPKCGRPCIPHMCRCKKGYIRDNQGSGRCVQPHECKKWGK
;
A
#
# COMPACT_ATOMS: atom_id res chain seq x y z
N MET A 1 -20.58 3.61 -50.87
CA MET A 1 -20.78 2.24 -50.37
C MET A 1 -19.49 1.46 -50.15
N ARG A 2 -18.58 1.29 -51.12
CA ARG A 2 -17.31 0.55 -50.88
C ARG A 2 -16.38 1.27 -49.90
N PHE A 3 -16.12 2.57 -50.10
CA PHE A 3 -15.29 3.37 -49.18
C PHE A 3 -15.87 3.46 -47.77
N THR A 4 -17.18 3.61 -47.65
CA THR A 4 -17.87 3.65 -46.35
C THR A 4 -17.76 2.32 -45.61
N VAL A 5 -17.79 1.18 -46.33
CA VAL A 5 -17.57 -0.14 -45.72
C VAL A 5 -16.12 -0.28 -45.25
N PHE A 6 -15.13 0.14 -46.04
CA PHE A 6 -13.72 0.09 -45.64
C PHE A 6 -13.43 0.97 -44.42
N THR A 7 -13.99 2.18 -44.36
CA THR A 7 -13.81 3.07 -43.21
C THR A 7 -14.51 2.52 -41.97
N ILE A 8 -15.71 1.96 -42.10
CA ILE A 8 -16.41 1.31 -40.98
C ILE A 8 -15.59 0.11 -40.48
N SER A 9 -15.12 -0.77 -41.37
CA SER A 9 -14.28 -1.91 -41.00
C SER A 9 -12.98 -1.49 -40.32
N LEU A 10 -12.32 -0.41 -40.77
CA LEU A 10 -11.11 0.11 -40.13
C LEU A 10 -11.39 0.70 -38.75
N LEU A 11 -12.50 1.43 -38.58
CA LEU A 11 -12.90 1.99 -37.29
C LEU A 11 -13.27 0.90 -36.27
N PHE A 12 -13.97 -0.16 -36.69
CA PHE A 12 -14.20 -1.34 -35.87
C PHE A 12 -12.87 -2.03 -35.52
N LEU A 13 -11.96 -2.17 -36.50
CA LEU A 13 -10.52 -2.46 -36.37
C LEU A 13 -9.88 -1.82 -35.14
N LEU A 14 -9.84 -0.49 -35.20
CA LEU A 14 -9.20 0.37 -34.21
C LEU A 14 -9.92 0.31 -32.86
N ALA A 15 -11.26 0.30 -32.85
CA ALA A 15 -12.04 0.22 -31.62
C ALA A 15 -11.79 -1.09 -30.86
N VAL A 16 -11.73 -2.22 -31.57
CA VAL A 16 -11.40 -3.54 -30.98
C VAL A 16 -9.95 -3.56 -30.48
N TYR A 17 -9.00 -3.00 -31.24
CA TYR A 17 -7.61 -2.88 -30.82
C TYR A 17 -7.44 -2.03 -29.54
N VAL A 18 -8.17 -0.92 -29.45
CA VAL A 18 -8.17 -0.04 -28.27
C VAL A 18 -8.80 -0.75 -27.05
N GLN A 19 -9.93 -1.44 -27.24
CA GLN A 19 -10.59 -2.20 -26.15
C GLN A 19 -9.72 -3.36 -25.63
N ALA A 20 -9.04 -4.08 -26.53
CA ALA A 20 -8.13 -5.16 -26.15
C ALA A 20 -6.95 -4.66 -25.30
N ARG A 21 -6.43 -3.46 -25.58
CA ARG A 21 -5.31 -2.88 -24.83
C ARG A 21 -5.66 -2.38 -23.43
N ASP A 22 -6.89 -1.94 -23.22
CA ASP A 22 -7.35 -1.47 -21.90
C ASP A 22 -7.64 -2.64 -20.93
N SER A 23 -7.97 -3.81 -21.49
CA SER A 23 -8.25 -5.03 -20.72
C SER A 23 -6.99 -5.68 -20.12
N ASP A 24 -5.80 -5.29 -20.58
CA ASP A 24 -4.51 -5.84 -20.18
C ASP A 24 -3.86 -5.04 -19.02
N ILE A 25 -4.55 -4.08 -18.38
CA ILE A 25 -4.16 -3.67 -17.02
C ILE A 25 -4.71 -4.74 -16.08
N ASP A 26 -3.91 -5.78 -15.89
CA ASP A 26 -4.13 -6.80 -14.90
C ASP A 26 -4.13 -6.15 -13.51
N ASP A 27 -5.12 -6.50 -12.67
CA ASP A 27 -5.22 -6.08 -11.25
C ASP A 27 -3.90 -6.31 -10.48
N GLU A 28 -3.08 -7.26 -10.95
CA GLU A 28 -1.73 -7.53 -10.45
C GLU A 28 -0.76 -6.37 -10.71
N ALA A 29 -0.81 -5.74 -11.90
CA ALA A 29 -0.04 -4.54 -12.21
C ALA A 29 -0.50 -3.33 -11.37
N TYR A 30 -1.81 -3.13 -11.19
CA TYR A 30 -2.37 -2.07 -10.32
C TYR A 30 -1.95 -2.26 -8.85
N GLU A 31 -1.94 -3.50 -8.36
CA GLU A 31 -1.40 -3.79 -7.04
C GLU A 31 0.11 -3.56 -7.00
N THR A 32 0.91 -3.93 -8.00
CA THR A 32 2.37 -3.68 -7.95
C THR A 32 2.76 -2.20 -7.97
N GLU A 33 1.98 -1.33 -8.62
CA GLU A 33 2.24 0.12 -8.62
C GLU A 33 1.80 0.78 -7.30
N LYS A 34 0.81 0.20 -6.60
CA LYS A 34 0.31 0.67 -5.30
C LYS A 34 0.98 -0.03 -4.10
N VAL A 35 1.56 -1.20 -4.31
CA VAL A 35 2.31 -2.00 -3.35
C VAL A 35 3.77 -1.60 -3.46
N SER A 36 4.23 -0.74 -2.56
CA SER A 36 5.48 -0.96 -1.80
C SER A 36 6.15 0.30 -1.29
N TYR A 37 5.54 1.50 -1.38
CA TYR A 37 6.16 2.64 -0.72
C TYR A 37 5.79 2.70 0.77
N CYS A 38 6.53 1.94 1.57
CA CYS A 38 6.55 2.17 3.00
C CYS A 38 7.54 3.27 3.37
N PRO A 39 7.17 4.15 4.31
CA PRO A 39 8.10 5.10 4.87
C PRO A 39 9.39 4.46 5.41
N ARG A 40 10.41 5.28 5.58
CA ARG A 40 11.67 4.85 6.19
C ARG A 40 11.40 4.14 7.53
N ARG A 41 12.08 3.00 7.74
CA ARG A 41 11.94 2.11 8.92
C ARG A 41 10.59 1.38 9.05
N GLU A 42 9.80 1.37 7.98
CA GLU A 42 8.60 0.55 7.85
C GLU A 42 8.81 -0.56 6.80
N LYS A 43 8.02 -1.63 6.91
CA LYS A 43 8.00 -2.75 5.96
C LYS A 43 6.55 -2.99 5.54
N TRP A 44 6.35 -3.33 4.28
CA TRP A 44 5.05 -3.69 3.73
C TRP A 44 4.61 -5.07 4.21
N TYR A 45 3.35 -5.20 4.58
CA TYR A 45 2.70 -6.44 4.95
C TYR A 45 1.41 -6.59 4.15
N LYS A 46 1.27 -7.72 3.44
CA LYS A 46 0.01 -8.11 2.79
C LYS A 46 -1.12 -8.22 3.80
N CYS A 47 -0.80 -8.68 5.01
CA CYS A 47 -1.72 -8.77 6.14
C CYS A 47 -1.00 -8.27 7.41
N GLY A 48 -1.24 -7.02 7.79
CA GLY A 48 -0.73 -6.45 9.02
C GLY A 48 -1.77 -6.53 10.14
N ASN A 49 -1.35 -6.34 11.39
CA ASN A 49 -2.28 -6.06 12.48
C ASN A 49 -1.88 -4.72 13.10
N GLY A 50 -2.85 -3.87 13.45
CA GLY A 50 -2.61 -2.51 13.98
C GLY A 50 -2.00 -2.47 15.39
N CYS A 51 -1.37 -3.56 15.82
CA CYS A 51 -0.79 -3.75 17.15
C CYS A 51 0.74 -3.74 17.05
N GLU A 52 1.32 -2.61 16.66
CA GLU A 52 2.76 -2.42 16.84
C GLU A 52 3.05 -1.67 18.14
N ARG A 53 4.24 -1.92 18.69
CA ARG A 53 4.74 -1.19 19.87
C ARG A 53 4.81 0.29 19.54
N SER A 54 4.50 1.14 20.50
CA SER A 54 4.52 2.58 20.35
C SER A 54 5.35 3.25 21.44
N CYS A 55 5.67 4.54 21.31
CA CYS A 55 6.39 5.28 22.34
C CYS A 55 5.65 5.33 23.68
N THR A 56 4.31 5.33 23.68
CA THR A 56 3.51 5.22 24.91
C THR A 56 3.36 3.80 25.44
N ASN A 57 3.54 2.79 24.58
CA ASN A 57 3.41 1.38 24.94
C ASN A 57 4.53 0.54 24.28
N PRO A 58 5.77 0.64 24.79
CA PRO A 58 6.93 -0.01 24.20
C PRO A 58 6.96 -1.53 24.44
N THR A 59 6.11 -2.06 25.32
CA THR A 59 6.05 -3.49 25.72
C THR A 59 4.75 -4.16 25.30
N LEU A 60 4.16 -3.75 24.16
CA LEU A 60 2.92 -4.34 23.66
C LEU A 60 3.05 -5.87 23.55
N SER A 61 2.06 -6.58 24.11
CA SER A 61 1.99 -8.05 24.10
C SER A 61 2.03 -8.60 22.66
N PRO A 62 2.73 -9.73 22.41
CA PRO A 62 2.81 -10.33 21.07
C PRO A 62 1.44 -10.83 20.54
N LYS A 63 0.45 -11.02 21.42
CA LYS A 63 -0.90 -11.40 21.04
C LYS A 63 -1.71 -10.17 20.66
N CYS A 64 -1.82 -9.91 19.37
CA CYS A 64 -2.76 -8.95 18.81
C CYS A 64 -4.04 -9.68 18.38
N GLY A 65 -5.14 -9.48 19.10
CA GLY A 65 -6.45 -10.02 18.73
C GLY A 65 -7.23 -9.17 17.70
N ARG A 66 -6.58 -8.19 17.07
CA ARG A 66 -7.23 -7.35 16.06
C ARG A 66 -7.28 -8.07 14.71
N PRO A 67 -8.34 -7.87 13.92
CA PRO A 67 -8.41 -8.41 12.57
C PRO A 67 -7.25 -7.89 11.72
N CYS A 68 -6.94 -8.68 10.69
CA CYS A 68 -5.96 -8.31 9.69
C CYS A 68 -6.39 -7.03 8.96
N ILE A 69 -5.46 -6.08 8.82
CA ILE A 69 -5.58 -4.95 7.90
C ILE A 69 -4.78 -5.33 6.66
N PRO A 70 -5.43 -5.50 5.49
CA PRO A 70 -4.75 -5.88 4.28
C PRO A 70 -3.91 -4.71 3.76
N HIS A 71 -2.77 -5.00 3.12
CA HIS A 71 -1.92 -4.01 2.43
C HIS A 71 -1.47 -2.82 3.34
N MET A 72 -0.69 -3.10 4.38
CA MET A 72 -0.29 -2.10 5.40
C MET A 72 1.23 -2.03 5.66
N CYS A 73 1.74 -0.82 5.90
CA CYS A 73 3.08 -0.58 6.42
C CYS A 73 3.14 -0.69 7.95
N ARG A 74 4.13 -1.43 8.47
CA ARG A 74 4.40 -1.56 9.92
C ARG A 74 5.84 -1.27 10.24
N CYS A 75 6.11 -0.86 11.47
CA CYS A 75 7.49 -0.68 11.94
C CYS A 75 8.31 -1.97 11.78
N LYS A 76 9.53 -1.83 11.22
CA LYS A 76 10.51 -2.93 11.15
C LYS A 76 10.86 -3.42 12.56
N LYS A 77 11.34 -4.67 12.66
CA LYS A 77 11.83 -5.23 13.92
C LYS A 77 12.86 -4.28 14.56
N GLY A 78 12.71 -4.01 15.86
CA GLY A 78 13.55 -3.09 16.62
C GLY A 78 13.07 -1.63 16.65
N TYR A 79 12.14 -1.24 15.76
CA TYR A 79 11.53 0.09 15.76
C TYR A 79 10.14 0.07 16.41
N ILE A 80 9.69 1.24 16.86
CA ILE A 80 8.37 1.47 17.47
C ILE A 80 7.73 2.74 16.91
N ARG A 81 6.39 2.81 16.91
CA ARG A 81 5.64 3.96 16.36
C ARG A 81 5.70 5.14 17.32
N ASP A 82 6.15 6.29 16.85
CA ASP A 82 6.08 7.54 17.58
C ASP A 82 4.65 8.12 17.54
N ASN A 83 3.78 7.55 18.37
CA ASN A 83 2.35 7.86 18.40
C ASN A 83 2.01 9.18 19.14
N GLN A 84 3.01 9.88 19.66
CA GLN A 84 2.85 11.20 20.31
C GLN A 84 3.61 12.31 19.59
N GLY A 85 4.30 12.00 18.49
CA GLY A 85 5.12 12.95 17.75
C GLY A 85 4.93 12.78 16.25
N SER A 86 6.00 12.32 15.59
CA SER A 86 6.12 12.28 14.14
C SER A 86 5.19 11.31 13.41
N GLY A 87 4.59 10.35 14.13
CA GLY A 87 3.86 9.22 13.53
C GLY A 87 4.76 8.22 12.78
N ARG A 88 6.09 8.43 12.80
CA ARG A 88 7.06 7.57 12.11
C ARG A 88 7.56 6.45 13.03
N CYS A 89 8.17 5.43 12.42
CA CYS A 89 8.86 4.39 13.17
C CYS A 89 10.25 4.86 13.58
N VAL A 90 10.47 4.93 14.88
CA VAL A 90 11.69 5.43 15.53
C VAL A 90 12.34 4.34 16.38
N GLN A 91 13.60 4.53 16.73
CA GLN A 91 14.25 3.70 17.75
C GLN A 91 13.65 4.07 19.13
N PRO A 92 13.57 3.13 20.08
CA PRO A 92 12.94 3.40 21.37
C PRO A 92 13.52 4.60 22.14
N HIS A 93 14.81 4.88 21.99
CA HIS A 93 15.46 6.02 22.64
C HIS A 93 15.17 7.37 21.96
N GLU A 94 14.67 7.37 20.72
CA GLU A 94 14.26 8.58 20.00
C GLU A 94 12.85 9.04 20.39
N CYS A 95 12.13 8.28 21.22
CA CYS A 95 10.81 8.64 21.73
C CYS A 95 10.88 9.90 22.60
N LYS A 96 10.34 11.01 22.08
CA LYS A 96 10.14 12.24 22.87
C LYS A 96 8.88 12.09 23.72
N LYS A 97 8.95 12.42 25.00
CA LYS A 97 7.75 12.60 25.82
C LYS A 97 7.12 13.94 25.46
N TRP A 98 5.85 13.93 25.08
CA TRP A 98 5.07 15.16 24.93
C TRP A 98 4.57 15.58 26.31
N GLY A 99 4.85 16.83 26.72
CA GLY A 99 4.39 17.41 28.00
C GLY A 99 5.30 17.17 29.20
N LYS A 100 6.36 17.99 29.34
CA LYS A 100 6.78 18.45 30.66
C LYS A 100 6.06 19.76 30.96
#